data_AF-A0A226CXB7-F1
#
_entry.id   AF-A0A226CXB7-F1
#
_cell.length_a   1.000
_cell.length_b   1.000
_cell.length_c   1.000
_cell.angle_alpha   90.00
_cell.angle_beta   90.00
_cell.angle_gamma   90.00
#
_symmetry.space_group_name_H-M   'P 1'
#
loop_
_entity.id
_entity.type
_entity.pdbx_description
1 polymer ?
#
loop_
_entity_poly.entity_id
_entity_poly.type
_entity_poly.pdbx_seq_one_letter_code
_entity_poly.pdbx_strand_id
1 'polypeptide(L)'
;MVKFHVNTALILEDDVRFEPYFVYQVQRVFEETSNIFLDWDLMQVYLGRKRSQNAKEPWVENSQYLVHVDYSYWTLGYALTLRGAKKLLAANPLEKLVPVDEYFPIMFDKSNNMTWKMAYEKRDLKAFSVEPLLMYPTHYTNEPGYISDTERSSILFQPNCTLKRDEL
;
A
#
# COMPACT_ATOMS: atom_id res chain seq x y z
N MET A 1 9.09 -10.89 12.24
CA MET A 1 7.93 -11.80 12.20
C MET A 1 8.28 -13.21 12.62
N VAL A 2 9.04 -13.98 11.83
CA VAL A 2 9.39 -15.38 12.17
C VAL A 2 10.30 -15.49 13.41
N LYS A 3 11.47 -14.83 13.40
CA LYS A 3 12.43 -14.89 14.52
C LYS A 3 11.82 -14.48 15.87
N PHE A 4 10.98 -13.46 15.85
CA PHE A 4 10.38 -12.86 17.05
C PHE A 4 8.96 -13.37 17.32
N HIS A 5 8.47 -14.36 16.58
CA HIS A 5 7.13 -14.95 16.73
C HIS A 5 5.99 -13.91 16.75
N VAL A 6 6.12 -12.85 15.94
CA VAL A 6 5.07 -11.83 15.78
C VAL A 6 4.21 -12.13 14.56
N ASN A 7 2.89 -12.15 14.76
CA ASN A 7 1.91 -12.44 13.71
C ASN A 7 1.57 -11.23 12.84
N THR A 8 1.76 -10.03 13.36
CA THR A 8 1.48 -8.77 12.66
C THR A 8 2.65 -7.83 12.87
N ALA A 9 3.01 -7.08 11.84
CA ALA A 9 3.98 -6.01 11.89
C ALA A 9 3.33 -4.73 11.36
N LEU A 10 3.61 -3.60 12.01
CA LEU A 10 3.33 -2.27 11.47
C LEU A 10 4.63 -1.74 10.87
N ILE A 11 4.62 -1.42 9.59
CA ILE A 11 5.75 -0.87 8.84
C ILE A 11 5.42 0.59 8.56
N LEU A 12 6.37 1.49 8.79
CA LEU A 12 6.21 2.93 8.62
C LEU A 12 7.47 3.47 7.94
N GLU A 13 7.31 4.42 7.03
CA GLU A 13 8.41 5.24 6.52
C GLU A 13 8.85 6.27 7.59
N ASP A 14 10.03 6.83 7.41
CA ASP A 14 10.68 7.72 8.38
C ASP A 14 10.24 9.19 8.24
N ASP A 15 9.66 9.57 7.10
CA ASP A 15 9.28 10.94 6.73
C ASP A 15 7.76 11.20 6.83
N VAL A 16 7.13 10.60 7.84
CA VAL A 16 5.68 10.61 8.05
C VAL A 16 5.27 11.46 9.26
N ARG A 17 4.07 12.05 9.18
CA ARG A 17 3.39 12.76 10.27
C ARG A 17 2.18 11.95 10.73
N PHE A 18 2.09 11.73 12.03
CA PHE A 18 0.98 11.01 12.67
C PHE A 18 -0.15 11.94 13.09
N GLU A 19 -1.39 11.45 13.04
CA GLU A 19 -2.52 12.09 13.73
C GLU A 19 -2.36 12.01 15.25
N PRO A 20 -2.96 12.95 16.01
CA PRO A 20 -3.03 12.85 17.46
C PRO A 20 -3.55 11.48 17.91
N TYR A 21 -2.96 10.95 18.98
CA TYR A 21 -3.34 9.65 19.54
C TYR A 21 -3.15 8.47 18.57
N PHE A 22 -2.26 8.57 17.57
CA PHE A 22 -2.01 7.52 16.58
C PHE A 22 -1.95 6.10 17.13
N VAL A 23 -1.15 5.85 18.17
CA VAL A 23 -1.01 4.51 18.77
C VAL A 23 -2.36 3.99 19.27
N TYR A 24 -3.13 4.85 19.95
CA TYR A 24 -4.47 4.50 20.43
C TYR A 24 -5.42 4.24 19.25
N GLN A 25 -5.39 5.06 18.21
CA GLN A 25 -6.23 4.86 17.03
C GLN A 25 -5.89 3.55 16.31
N VAL A 26 -4.61 3.21 16.13
CA VAL A 26 -4.17 1.92 15.55
C VAL A 26 -4.65 0.75 16.40
N GLN A 27 -4.57 0.85 17.73
CA GLN A 27 -5.10 -0.18 18.62
C GLN A 27 -6.60 -0.39 18.44
N ARG A 28 -7.39 0.69 18.35
CA ARG A 28 -8.83 0.64 18.10
C ARG A 28 -9.17 -0.05 16.78
N VAL A 29 -8.40 0.24 15.73
CA VAL A 29 -8.56 -0.44 14.43
C VAL A 29 -8.29 -1.94 14.59
N PHE A 30 -7.20 -2.35 15.24
CA PHE A 30 -6.92 -3.78 15.44
C PHE A 30 -7.94 -4.49 16.34
N GLU A 31 -8.44 -3.82 17.38
CA GLU A 31 -9.55 -4.31 18.20
C GLU A 31 -10.79 -4.56 17.34
N GLU A 32 -11.15 -3.61 16.47
CA GLU A 32 -12.29 -3.77 15.57
C GLU A 32 -12.09 -4.94 14.60
N THR A 33 -10.92 -5.06 13.96
CA THR A 33 -10.62 -6.20 13.07
C THR A 33 -10.82 -7.54 13.78
N SER A 34 -10.51 -7.60 15.07
CA SER A 34 -10.70 -8.80 15.89
C SER A 34 -12.18 -9.03 16.22
N ASN A 35 -12.91 -7.97 16.60
CA ASN A 35 -14.32 -8.04 16.99
C ASN A 35 -15.23 -8.46 15.82
N ILE A 36 -14.94 -8.01 14.61
CA ILE A 36 -15.69 -8.38 13.40
C ILE A 36 -15.14 -9.64 12.72
N PHE A 37 -14.14 -10.30 13.34
CA PHE A 37 -13.45 -11.47 12.78
C PHE A 37 -12.97 -11.24 11.34
N LEU A 38 -12.43 -10.05 11.06
CA LEU A 38 -12.01 -9.67 9.72
C LEU A 38 -10.85 -10.53 9.26
N ASP A 39 -11.04 -11.20 8.13
CA ASP A 39 -9.97 -11.98 7.52
C ASP A 39 -9.11 -11.10 6.61
N TRP A 40 -8.06 -10.47 7.17
CA TRP A 40 -7.19 -9.53 6.46
C TRP A 40 -5.74 -10.00 6.34
N ASP A 41 -5.03 -9.52 5.32
CA ASP A 41 -3.62 -9.81 5.07
C ASP A 41 -2.75 -8.54 5.15
N LEU A 42 -3.23 -7.46 4.55
CA LEU A 42 -2.59 -6.15 4.46
C LEU A 42 -3.59 -5.07 4.88
N MET A 43 -3.17 -4.11 5.69
CA MET A 43 -3.99 -2.97 6.08
C MET A 43 -3.21 -1.67 5.89
N GLN A 44 -3.67 -0.81 4.98
CA GLN A 44 -3.07 0.50 4.74
C GLN A 44 -3.52 1.46 5.85
N VAL A 45 -2.57 2.06 6.57
CA VAL A 45 -2.86 2.99 7.68
C VAL A 45 -2.56 4.46 7.33
N TYR A 46 -2.23 4.75 6.06
CA TYR A 46 -1.62 6.00 5.61
C TYR A 46 -2.36 6.72 4.49
N LEU A 47 -2.06 8.02 4.37
CA LEU A 47 -2.46 8.89 3.26
C LEU A 47 -1.34 9.02 2.21
N GLY A 48 -1.54 8.38 1.06
CA GLY A 48 -0.83 8.65 -0.21
C GLY A 48 -1.82 8.72 -1.40
N ARG A 49 -3.12 8.72 -1.10
CA ARG A 49 -4.15 8.67 -2.11
C ARG A 49 -4.38 10.06 -2.70
N LYS A 50 -3.81 10.30 -3.87
CA LYS A 50 -4.61 10.96 -4.92
C LYS A 50 -5.78 10.02 -5.19
N ARG A 51 -6.86 10.11 -4.40
CA ARG A 51 -8.11 9.41 -4.68
C ARG A 51 -8.40 9.71 -6.13
N SER A 52 -8.36 8.70 -7.00
CA SER A 52 -8.97 8.86 -8.30
C SER A 52 -10.39 9.34 -8.01
N GLN A 53 -10.86 10.41 -8.65
CA GLN A 53 -12.13 11.06 -8.32
C GLN A 53 -13.34 10.10 -8.37
N ASN A 54 -13.13 8.86 -8.84
CA ASN A 54 -14.09 7.78 -9.00
C ASN A 54 -13.85 6.56 -8.07
N ALA A 55 -12.87 6.56 -7.17
CA ALA A 55 -12.58 5.41 -6.30
C ALA A 55 -13.75 5.19 -5.32
N LYS A 56 -14.46 4.05 -5.48
CA LYS A 56 -15.51 3.62 -4.56
C LYS A 56 -14.87 2.68 -3.56
N GLU A 57 -14.54 3.20 -2.39
CA GLU A 57 -14.06 2.41 -1.26
C GLU A 57 -15.24 2.13 -0.33
N PRO A 58 -16.02 1.05 -0.57
CA PRO A 58 -17.13 0.73 0.30
C PRO A 58 -16.62 0.39 1.69
N TRP A 59 -17.38 0.82 2.70
CA TRP A 59 -17.19 0.40 4.08
C TRP A 59 -17.24 -1.11 4.20
N VAL A 60 -16.36 -1.65 5.04
CA VAL A 60 -16.42 -3.05 5.44
C VAL A 60 -17.68 -3.24 6.31
N GLU A 61 -18.41 -4.33 6.09
CA GLU A 61 -19.62 -4.62 6.86
C GLU A 61 -19.31 -4.67 8.37
N ASN A 62 -20.14 -4.00 9.17
CA ASN A 62 -19.97 -3.86 10.62
C ASN A 62 -18.68 -3.15 11.10
N SER A 63 -17.97 -2.47 10.21
CA SER A 63 -16.80 -1.66 10.57
C SER A 63 -17.12 -0.16 10.61
N GLN A 64 -16.46 0.53 11.53
CA GLN A 64 -16.45 1.98 11.70
C GLN A 64 -15.15 2.61 11.20
N TYR A 65 -14.08 1.82 11.04
CA TYR A 65 -12.75 2.32 10.70
C TYR A 65 -12.15 1.74 9.42
N LEU A 66 -12.83 0.82 8.72
CA LEU A 66 -12.25 0.08 7.60
C LEU A 66 -13.09 0.19 6.34
N VAL A 67 -12.39 0.40 5.24
CA VAL A 67 -12.95 0.36 3.88
C VAL A 67 -12.18 -0.65 3.04
N HIS A 68 -12.83 -1.15 1.99
CA HIS A 68 -12.15 -1.95 0.98
C HIS A 68 -11.16 -1.08 0.22
N VAL A 69 -9.91 -1.51 0.21
CA VAL A 69 -8.81 -0.78 -0.43
C VAL A 69 -9.05 -0.69 -1.95
N ASP A 70 -8.87 0.51 -2.50
CA ASP A 70 -8.66 0.70 -3.93
C ASP A 70 -7.18 1.07 -4.21
N TYR A 71 -6.83 1.08 -5.49
CA TYR A 71 -5.51 1.45 -5.98
C TYR A 71 -4.99 2.76 -5.35
N SER A 72 -3.77 2.73 -4.80
CA SER A 72 -3.14 3.86 -4.13
C SER A 72 -1.64 3.93 -4.43
N TYR A 73 -1.15 5.15 -4.66
CA TYR A 73 0.27 5.45 -4.74
C TYR A 73 0.83 5.82 -3.35
N TRP A 74 2.17 5.88 -3.24
CA TRP A 74 2.96 6.30 -2.06
C TRP A 74 2.74 5.47 -0.79
N THR A 75 3.41 4.33 -0.67
CA THR A 75 3.24 3.37 0.42
C THR A 75 3.88 3.76 1.76
N LEU A 76 3.36 4.80 2.42
CA LEU A 76 3.99 5.39 3.63
C LEU A 76 3.93 4.51 4.89
N GLY A 77 2.91 3.66 5.04
CA GLY A 77 2.84 2.82 6.24
C GLY A 77 1.69 1.83 6.30
N TYR A 78 1.97 0.56 6.56
CA TYR A 78 0.95 -0.49 6.50
C TYR A 78 1.17 -1.53 7.59
N ALA A 79 0.08 -2.14 8.04
CA ALA A 79 0.13 -3.35 8.82
C ALA A 79 0.10 -4.57 7.90
N LEU A 80 0.94 -5.56 8.21
CA LEU A 80 1.07 -6.79 7.44
C LEU A 80 1.00 -7.98 8.39
N THR A 81 0.14 -8.95 8.08
CA THR A 81 0.10 -10.23 8.80
C THR A 81 1.18 -11.17 8.28
N LEU A 82 1.60 -12.15 9.08
CA LEU A 82 2.56 -13.18 8.68
C LEU A 82 2.03 -13.99 7.49
N ARG A 83 0.71 -14.20 7.44
CA ARG A 83 0.05 -14.86 6.30
C ARG A 83 0.14 -14.00 5.04
N GLY A 84 -0.16 -12.71 5.14
CA GLY A 84 0.02 -11.75 4.05
C GLY A 84 1.45 -11.73 3.54
N ALA A 85 2.43 -11.63 4.44
CA ALA A 85 3.84 -11.69 4.10
C ALA A 85 4.22 -12.98 3.34
N LYS A 86 3.71 -14.14 3.76
CA LYS A 86 3.92 -15.41 3.05
C LYS A 86 3.27 -15.41 1.67
N LYS A 87 2.08 -14.84 1.50
CA LYS A 87 1.42 -14.70 0.18
C LYS A 87 2.23 -13.83 -0.77
N LEU A 88 2.73 -12.69 -0.28
CA LEU A 88 3.60 -11.80 -1.05
C LEU A 88 4.88 -12.53 -1.48
N LEU A 89 5.57 -13.21 -0.56
CA LEU A 89 6.79 -13.96 -0.89
C LEU A 89 6.54 -15.12 -1.88
N ALA A 90 5.40 -15.81 -1.77
CA ALA A 90 5.04 -16.91 -2.66
C ALA A 90 4.84 -16.47 -4.13
N ALA A 91 4.68 -15.16 -4.38
CA ALA A 91 4.58 -14.61 -5.72
C ALA A 91 5.94 -14.41 -6.42
N ASN A 92 7.04 -14.76 -5.76
CA ASN A 92 8.44 -14.56 -6.21
C ASN A 92 8.71 -13.12 -6.69
N PRO A 93 8.46 -12.09 -5.87
CA PRO A 93 8.57 -10.69 -6.29
C PRO A 93 9.98 -10.29 -6.76
N LEU A 94 11.02 -10.95 -6.25
CA LEU A 94 12.41 -10.66 -6.61
C LEU A 94 12.76 -11.05 -8.05
N GLU A 95 12.02 -11.96 -8.67
CA GLU A 95 12.24 -12.36 -10.07
C GLU A 95 11.56 -11.41 -11.06
N LYS A 96 10.58 -10.64 -10.60
CA LYS A 96 9.64 -9.86 -11.43
C LYS A 96 9.56 -8.39 -10.98
N LEU A 97 10.66 -7.90 -10.39
CA LEU A 97 10.83 -6.63 -9.69
C LEU A 97 9.89 -5.53 -10.21
N VAL A 98 8.86 -5.23 -9.43
CA VAL A 98 7.97 -4.08 -9.61
C VAL A 98 8.06 -3.17 -8.38
N PRO A 99 7.85 -1.85 -8.54
CA PRO A 99 7.68 -0.93 -7.43
C PRO A 99 6.61 -1.41 -6.45
N VAL A 100 6.79 -1.16 -5.15
CA VAL A 100 5.92 -1.69 -4.09
C VAL A 100 4.49 -1.14 -4.15
N ASP A 101 4.37 0.13 -4.54
CA ASP A 101 3.11 0.84 -4.77
C ASP A 101 2.32 0.27 -5.94
N GLU A 102 2.97 -0.41 -6.88
CA GLU A 102 2.34 -1.17 -7.96
C GLU A 102 2.13 -2.63 -7.58
N TYR A 103 3.06 -3.18 -6.81
CA TYR A 103 3.02 -4.57 -6.36
C TYR A 103 1.81 -4.87 -5.49
N PHE A 104 1.52 -4.03 -4.48
CA PHE A 104 0.38 -4.28 -3.61
C PHE A 104 -0.94 -4.28 -4.37
N PRO A 105 -1.29 -3.25 -5.20
CA PRO A 105 -2.49 -3.29 -6.00
C PRO A 105 -2.57 -4.46 -6.97
N ILE A 106 -1.45 -4.95 -7.49
CA ILE A 106 -1.45 -6.20 -8.26
C ILE A 106 -1.89 -7.37 -7.36
N MET A 107 -1.29 -7.51 -6.17
CA MET A 107 -1.55 -8.65 -5.28
C MET A 107 -2.96 -8.69 -4.67
N PHE A 108 -3.63 -7.55 -4.53
CA PHE A 108 -5.05 -7.46 -4.15
C PHE A 108 -6.00 -7.23 -5.35
N ASP A 109 -5.52 -7.46 -6.56
CA ASP A 109 -6.27 -7.49 -7.84
C ASP A 109 -6.87 -6.15 -8.32
N LYS A 110 -6.38 -5.01 -7.82
CA LYS A 110 -6.87 -3.65 -8.16
C LYS A 110 -5.95 -2.84 -9.07
N SER A 111 -4.84 -3.41 -9.56
CA SER A 111 -3.98 -2.73 -10.54
C SER A 111 -4.67 -2.58 -11.90
N ASN A 112 -4.51 -1.40 -12.51
CA ASN A 112 -4.96 -1.10 -13.88
C ASN A 112 -3.95 -1.55 -14.94
N ASN A 113 -2.69 -1.81 -14.56
CA ASN A 113 -1.64 -2.22 -15.50
C ASN A 113 -1.73 -3.73 -15.76
N MET A 114 -2.38 -4.09 -16.87
CA MET A 114 -2.60 -5.49 -17.25
C MET A 114 -1.29 -6.25 -17.51
N THR A 115 -0.29 -5.59 -18.11
CA THR A 115 1.00 -6.21 -18.44
C THR A 115 1.70 -6.72 -17.19
N TRP A 116 1.78 -5.90 -16.14
CA TRP A 116 2.41 -6.31 -14.89
C TRP A 116 1.55 -7.29 -14.11
N LYS A 117 0.21 -7.08 -14.10
CA LYS A 117 -0.74 -7.97 -13.45
C LYS A 117 -0.67 -9.41 -13.98
N MET A 118 -0.42 -9.60 -15.28
CA MET A 118 -0.24 -10.92 -15.90
C MET A 118 0.98 -11.69 -15.37
N ALA A 119 2.03 -11.00 -14.89
CA ALA A 119 3.20 -11.66 -14.33
C ALA A 119 2.93 -12.32 -12.96
N TYR A 120 1.81 -11.98 -12.31
CA TYR A 120 1.44 -12.44 -10.98
C TYR A 120 0.09 -13.14 -11.00
N GLU A 121 0.06 -14.45 -11.17
CA GLU A 121 -1.19 -15.22 -11.35
C GLU A 121 -2.07 -15.24 -10.10
N LYS A 122 -1.46 -15.49 -8.93
CA LYS A 122 -2.17 -15.59 -7.65
C LYS A 122 -2.22 -14.24 -6.96
N ARG A 123 -3.42 -13.63 -6.93
CA ARG A 123 -3.69 -12.29 -6.40
C ARG A 123 -4.80 -12.33 -5.35
N ASP A 124 -4.58 -13.10 -4.29
CA ASP A 124 -5.54 -13.37 -3.22
C ASP A 124 -5.21 -12.63 -1.91
N LEU A 125 -4.48 -11.52 -1.99
CA LEU A 125 -4.13 -10.70 -0.83
C LEU A 125 -5.37 -9.92 -0.37
N LYS A 126 -5.84 -10.18 0.85
CA LYS A 126 -6.99 -9.48 1.41
C LYS A 126 -6.54 -8.15 2.01
N ALA A 127 -6.78 -7.06 1.29
CA ALA A 127 -6.30 -5.75 1.65
C ALA A 127 -7.43 -4.78 2.01
N PHE A 128 -7.19 -3.96 3.03
CA PHE A 128 -8.13 -2.97 3.56
C PHE A 128 -7.40 -1.66 3.83
N SER A 129 -8.16 -0.58 3.96
CA SER A 129 -7.65 0.74 4.33
C SER A 129 -8.38 1.25 5.56
N VAL A 130 -7.67 2.00 6.40
CA VAL A 130 -8.29 2.71 7.52
C VAL A 130 -8.96 4.00 7.02
N GLU A 131 -10.13 4.32 7.57
CA GLU A 131 -10.87 5.57 7.36
C GLU A 131 -11.46 6.03 8.72
N PRO A 132 -11.12 7.22 9.24
CA PRO A 132 -10.23 8.23 8.67
C PRO A 132 -8.76 7.82 8.69
N LEU A 133 -7.95 8.48 7.86
CA LEU A 133 -6.52 8.19 7.71
C LEU A 133 -5.74 8.61 8.96
N LEU A 134 -4.75 7.79 9.36
CA LEU A 134 -4.05 7.96 10.64
C LEU A 134 -2.67 8.63 10.52
N MET A 135 -2.14 8.73 9.31
CA MET A 135 -0.84 9.32 9.04
C MET A 135 -0.75 9.86 7.62
N TYR A 136 0.13 10.82 7.42
CA TYR A 136 0.29 11.63 6.21
C TYR A 136 1.79 11.82 5.93
N PRO A 137 2.21 12.13 4.70
CA PRO A 137 3.60 12.49 4.46
C PRO A 137 3.91 13.82 5.16
N THR A 138 5.17 14.04 5.52
CA THR A 138 5.61 15.34 6.05
C THR A 138 5.44 16.45 5.01
N HIS A 139 5.73 16.15 3.75
CA HIS A 139 5.59 17.05 2.61
C HIS A 139 4.94 16.31 1.42
N TYR A 140 4.04 16.97 0.71
CA TYR A 140 3.50 16.48 -0.55
C TYR A 140 4.37 16.89 -1.75
N THR A 141 4.26 16.17 -2.86
CA THR A 141 4.95 16.56 -4.10
C THR A 141 4.58 17.99 -4.50
N ASN A 142 5.61 18.78 -4.79
CA ASN A 142 5.58 20.23 -5.08
C ASN A 142 5.41 21.16 -3.86
N GLU A 143 5.39 20.66 -2.64
CA GLU A 143 5.50 21.52 -1.46
C GLU A 143 6.95 22.03 -1.27
N PRO A 144 7.13 23.27 -0.78
CA PRO A 144 8.45 23.77 -0.43
C PRO A 144 9.12 22.85 0.59
N GLY A 145 10.37 22.44 0.32
CA GLY A 145 11.10 21.50 1.19
C GLY A 145 10.85 20.03 0.91
N TYR A 146 9.98 19.68 -0.05
CA TYR A 146 9.85 18.31 -0.54
C TYR A 146 11.16 17.87 -1.22
N ILE A 147 11.77 16.83 -0.67
CA ILE A 147 12.94 16.15 -1.20
C ILE A 147 12.53 14.69 -1.41
N SER A 148 12.80 14.15 -2.60
CA SER A 148 12.53 12.75 -2.90
C SER A 148 13.68 12.17 -3.68
N ASP A 149 14.16 11.02 -3.21
CA ASP A 149 15.17 10.22 -3.88
C ASP A 149 14.54 9.23 -4.89
N THR A 150 13.20 9.12 -4.90
CA THR A 150 12.44 8.18 -5.72
C THR A 150 11.60 8.85 -6.83
N GLU A 151 11.38 10.17 -6.75
CA GLU A 151 10.69 10.94 -7.79
C GLU A 151 11.67 11.74 -8.68
N ARG A 152 11.31 11.92 -9.96
CA ARG A 152 12.07 12.71 -10.97
C ARG A 152 13.50 12.22 -11.25
N SER A 153 13.72 10.91 -11.30
CA SER A 153 14.98 10.37 -11.80
C SER A 153 15.27 10.85 -13.21
N SER A 154 16.50 11.32 -13.45
CA SER A 154 16.96 11.67 -14.79
C SER A 154 17.00 10.38 -15.62
N ILE A 155 16.31 10.34 -16.76
CA ILE A 155 16.47 9.24 -17.71
C ILE A 155 17.91 9.33 -18.24
N LEU A 156 18.77 8.43 -17.77
CA LEU A 156 20.08 8.23 -18.37
C LEU A 156 19.84 7.55 -19.72
N PHE A 157 19.73 8.36 -20.79
CA PHE A 157 19.57 7.88 -22.15
C PHE A 157 20.64 6.82 -22.46
N GLN A 158 20.23 5.58 -22.74
CA GLN A 158 21.04 4.63 -23.50
C GLN A 158 20.71 4.82 -24.99
N PRO A 159 21.70 5.00 -25.90
CA PRO A 159 21.46 5.44 -27.27
C PRO A 159 20.60 4.52 -28.17
N ASN A 160 20.19 3.34 -27.69
CA ASN A 160 19.57 2.30 -28.53
C ASN A 160 18.18 1.81 -28.05
N CYS A 161 17.51 2.47 -27.11
CA CYS A 161 16.18 2.05 -26.67
C CYS A 161 15.10 3.05 -27.12
N THR A 162 14.47 2.78 -28.26
CA THR A 162 13.30 3.50 -28.76
C THR A 162 12.06 3.03 -28.01
N LEU A 163 11.68 3.72 -26.93
CA LEU A 163 10.32 3.65 -26.39
C LEU A 163 9.58 4.94 -26.75
N LYS A 164 8.47 4.78 -27.48
CA LYS A 164 7.60 5.87 -27.92
C LYS A 164 6.87 6.47 -26.73
N ARG A 165 6.73 7.79 -26.76
CA ARG A 165 6.28 8.67 -25.67
C ARG A 165 4.76 8.68 -25.46
N ASP A 166 4.02 7.83 -26.16
CA ASP A 166 2.54 7.92 -26.27
C ASP A 166 1.78 6.91 -25.40
N GLU A 167 2.42 6.27 -24.43
CA GLU A 167 1.76 5.37 -23.46
C GLU A 167 2.12 5.70 -21.99
N LEU A 168 2.11 6.99 -21.63
CA LEU A 168 2.10 7.46 -20.24
C LEU A 168 0.91 8.39 -20.00
#